data_AF-A0A328TKX9-F1
#
_entry.id   AF-A0A328TKX9-F1
#
_cell.length_a   1.000
_cell.length_b   1.000
_cell.length_c   1.000
_cell.angle_alpha   90.00
_cell.angle_beta   90.00
_cell.angle_gamma   90.00
#
_symmetry.space_group_name_H-M   'P 1'
#
loop_
_entity.id
_entity.type
_entity.pdbx_description
1 polymer ?
#
loop_
_entity_poly.entity_id
_entity_poly.type
_entity_poly.pdbx_seq_one_letter_code
_entity_poly.pdbx_strand_id
1 'polypeptide(L)' 'MPGKLLIYFGGSSNEAIGVEARHADVFALWGEPLKGVAETVRTMRATAARHRRKIGFNISFCSIIAATEKGA' A
#
# COMPACT_ATOMS: atom_id res chain seq x y z
N MET A 1 4.11 16.07 -16.50
CA MET A 1 2.97 15.90 -17.42
C MET A 1 1.69 16.09 -16.63
N PRO A 2 0.78 16.98 -17.03
CA PRO A 2 -0.59 16.89 -16.55
C PRO A 2 -1.16 15.53 -17.00
N GLY A 3 -1.75 14.76 -16.08
CA GLY A 3 -2.62 13.62 -16.45
C GLY A 3 -2.04 12.20 -16.49
N LYS A 4 -1.03 11.84 -15.68
CA LYS A 4 -0.78 10.40 -15.46
C LYS A 4 -1.88 9.83 -14.57
N LEU A 5 -2.72 8.95 -15.13
CA LEU A 5 -3.66 8.13 -14.36
C LEU A 5 -2.85 7.18 -13.46
N LEU A 6 -2.99 7.35 -12.16
CA LEU A 6 -2.29 6.53 -11.18
C LEU A 6 -2.95 5.16 -11.09
N ILE A 7 -2.14 4.10 -11.16
CA ILE A 7 -2.61 2.73 -10.97
C ILE A 7 -2.48 2.39 -9.48
N TYR A 8 -3.63 2.28 -8.82
CA TYR A 8 -3.75 1.76 -7.47
C TYR A 8 -4.04 0.26 -7.55
N PHE A 9 -3.27 -0.54 -6.84
CA PHE A 9 -3.46 -1.99 -6.79
C PHE A 9 -3.11 -2.50 -5.40
N GLY A 10 -3.84 -3.49 -4.94
CA GLY A 10 -3.62 -4.14 -3.64
C GLY A 10 -3.79 -5.65 -3.77
N GLY A 11 -2.92 -6.40 -3.12
CA GLY A 11 -2.99 -7.85 -3.01
C GLY A 11 -1.80 -8.40 -2.23
N SER A 12 -2.04 -9.35 -1.32
CA SER A 12 -1.00 -9.91 -0.43
C SER A 12 -0.46 -11.27 -0.89
N SER A 13 -0.96 -11.83 -1.99
CA SER A 13 -0.44 -13.08 -2.54
C SER A 13 0.89 -12.87 -3.27
N ASN A 14 1.76 -13.89 -3.28
CA ASN A 14 3.07 -13.81 -3.93
C ASN A 14 2.97 -13.43 -5.43
N GLU A 15 1.93 -13.90 -6.10
CA GLU A 15 1.64 -13.60 -7.49
C GLU A 15 1.27 -12.11 -7.68
N ALA A 16 0.47 -11.55 -6.75
CA ALA A 16 0.06 -10.15 -6.77
C ALA A 16 1.25 -9.20 -6.60
N ILE A 17 2.19 -9.52 -5.69
CA ILE A 17 3.42 -8.74 -5.46
C ILE A 17 4.19 -8.53 -6.77
N GLY A 18 4.29 -9.58 -7.60
CA GLY A 18 4.99 -9.51 -8.88
C GLY A 18 4.30 -8.58 -9.88
N VAL A 19 2.97 -8.59 -9.93
CA VAL A 19 2.17 -7.71 -10.80
C VAL A 19 2.28 -6.26 -10.32
N GLU A 20 2.11 -6.01 -9.03
CA GLU A 20 2.21 -4.68 -8.43
C GLU A 20 3.55 -4.02 -8.68
N ALA A 21 4.64 -4.75 -8.42
CA ALA A 21 5.98 -4.22 -8.58
C ALA A 21 6.30 -3.78 -10.02
N ARG A 22 5.62 -4.37 -11.01
CA ARG A 22 5.77 -4.01 -12.43
C ARG A 22 4.85 -2.90 -12.88
N HIS A 23 3.63 -2.82 -12.34
CA HIS A 23 2.56 -2.01 -12.92
C HIS A 23 2.02 -0.92 -12.00
N ALA A 24 1.95 -1.16 -10.69
CA ALA A 24 1.33 -0.23 -9.74
C ALA A 24 2.17 1.04 -9.55
N ASP A 25 1.47 2.15 -9.34
CA ASP A 25 2.06 3.40 -8.88
C ASP A 25 1.90 3.55 -7.36
N VAL A 26 0.79 3.05 -6.82
CA VAL A 26 0.48 3.08 -5.39
C VAL A 26 0.00 1.70 -4.92
N PHE A 27 0.66 1.17 -3.90
CA PHE A 27 0.22 -0.06 -3.21
C PHE A 27 -0.88 0.28 -2.19
N ALA A 28 -2.00 -0.44 -2.26
CA ALA A 28 -3.16 -0.24 -1.38
C ALA A 28 -3.16 -1.22 -0.21
N LEU A 29 -2.92 -0.68 0.99
CA LEU A 29 -2.90 -1.42 2.25
C LEU A 29 -4.25 -1.35 2.96
N TRP A 30 -4.60 -2.44 3.64
CA TRP A 30 -5.60 -2.44 4.70
C TRP A 30 -4.95 -2.08 6.04
N GLY A 31 -5.78 -1.74 7.03
CA GLY A 31 -5.36 -1.41 8.39
C GLY A 31 -4.84 -2.60 9.19
N GLU A 32 -3.71 -3.17 8.77
CA GLU A 32 -3.01 -4.25 9.49
C GLU A 32 -2.13 -3.69 10.63
N PRO A 33 -1.69 -4.55 11.59
CA PRO A 33 -0.76 -4.14 12.63
C PRO A 33 0.53 -3.54 12.06
N LEU A 34 1.08 -2.52 12.75
CA LEU A 34 2.24 -1.75 12.29
C LEU A 34 3.43 -2.62 11.85
N LYS A 35 3.71 -3.70 12.60
CA LYS A 35 4.80 -4.63 12.27
C LYS A 35 4.58 -5.31 10.91
N GLY A 36 3.37 -5.79 10.65
CA GLY A 36 3.01 -6.43 9.38
C GLY A 36 3.11 -5.44 8.22
N VAL A 37 2.56 -4.23 8.39
CA VAL A 37 2.65 -3.17 7.38
C VAL A 37 4.10 -2.81 7.07
N ALA A 38 4.97 -2.70 8.08
CA ALA A 38 6.39 -2.39 7.88
C ALA A 38 7.11 -3.46 7.05
N GLU A 39 6.83 -4.74 7.29
CA GLU A 39 7.38 -5.85 6.51
C GLU A 39 6.89 -5.81 5.06
N THR A 40 5.59 -5.61 4.84
CA THR A 40 4.99 -5.50 3.51
C THR A 40 5.56 -4.31 2.72
N VAL A 41 5.67 -3.13 3.34
CA VAL A 41 6.26 -1.93 2.71
C VAL A 41 7.70 -2.19 2.29
N ARG A 42 8.51 -2.85 3.13
CA ARG A 42 9.90 -3.20 2.81
C ARG A 42 9.96 -4.14 1.61
N THR A 43 9.12 -5.18 1.60
CA THR A 43 9.04 -6.14 0.49
C THR A 43 8.65 -5.45 -0.82
N MET A 44 7.61 -4.62 -0.81
CA MET A 44 7.15 -3.90 -2.01
C MET A 44 8.19 -2.94 -2.57
N ARG A 45 8.88 -2.19 -1.69
CA ARG A 45 9.99 -1.33 -2.12
C ARG A 45 11.12 -2.13 -2.77
N ALA A 46 11.50 -3.26 -2.17
CA ALA A 46 12.55 -4.13 -2.72
C ALA A 46 12.15 -4.70 -4.08
N THR A 47 10.92 -5.20 -4.23
CA THR A 47 10.44 -5.78 -5.50
C THR A 47 10.28 -4.71 -6.58
N ALA A 48 9.72 -3.54 -6.27
CA ALA A 48 9.61 -2.43 -7.22
C ALA A 48 10.98 -1.92 -7.70
N ALA A 49 11.97 -1.89 -6.80
CA ALA A 49 13.34 -1.50 -7.14
C ALA A 49 14.00 -2.46 -8.16
N ARG A 50 13.68 -3.76 -8.13
CA ARG A 50 14.12 -4.73 -9.15
C ARG A 50 13.64 -4.36 -10.56
N HIS A 51 12.51 -3.67 -10.66
CA HIS A 51 11.95 -3.15 -11.91
C HIS A 51 12.29 -1.69 -12.18
N ARG A 52 13.24 -1.09 -11.42
CA ARG A 52 13.62 0.33 -11.52
C ARG A 52 12.45 1.30 -11.30
N ARG A 53 11.44 0.87 -10.55
CA ARG A 53 10.26 1.67 -10.20
C ARG A 53 10.33 2.10 -8.74
N LYS A 54 9.69 3.24 -8.45
CA LYS A 54 9.36 3.68 -7.08
C LYS A 54 7.86 3.52 -6.90
N ILE A 55 7.44 3.05 -5.74
CA ILE A 55 6.03 2.80 -5.42
C ILE A 55 5.59 3.70 -4.26
N GLY A 56 4.41 4.29 -4.38
CA GLY A 56 3.71 5.00 -3.31
C GLY A 56 2.87 4.04 -2.46
N PHE A 57 2.31 4.54 -1.37
CA PHE A 57 1.49 3.75 -0.46
C PHE A 57 0.22 4.53 -0.12
N ASN A 58 -0.91 3.82 -0.11
CA ASN A 58 -2.13 4.28 0.55
C ASN A 58 -2.51 3.26 1.62
N ILE A 59 -3.23 3.71 2.64
CA ILE A 59 -3.79 2.84 3.66
C ILE A 59 -5.24 3.24 3.89
N SER A 60 -6.11 2.24 3.95
CA SER A 60 -7.55 2.43 4.12
C SER A 60 -7.96 2.00 5.53
N PHE A 61 -8.60 2.92 6.24
CA PHE A 61 -9.19 2.69 7.56
C PHE A 61 -10.64 3.18 7.59
N CYS A 62 -11.51 2.44 8.26
CA CYS A 62 -12.82 2.94 8.71
C CYS A 62 -12.69 3.44 10.14
N SER A 63 -12.16 4.64 10.32
CA SER A 63 -12.00 5.24 11.64
C SER A 63 -13.34 5.65 12.24
N ILE A 64 -13.58 5.29 13.50
CA ILE A 64 -14.65 5.87 14.32
C ILE A 64 -14.02 6.97 15.18
N ILE A 65 -14.54 8.19 15.07
CA ILE A 65 -13.93 9.38 15.69
C ILE A 65 -14.94 9.99 16.66
N ALA A 66 -14.51 10.20 17.91
CA ALA A 66 -15.31 10.85 18.95
C ALA A 66 -14.44 11.76 19.83
N ALA A 67 -15.07 12.58 20.68
CA ALA A 67 -14.37 13.50 21.58
C ALA A 67 -13.56 12.79 22.68
N THR A 68 -13.95 11.57 23.07
CA THR A 68 -13.24 10.72 24.04
C THR A 68 -13.34 9.26 23.64
N GLU A 69 -12.43 8.40 24.12
CA GLU A 69 -12.44 6.96 23.83
C GLU A 69 -13.74 6.28 24.26
N LYS A 70 -14.36 6.72 25.36
CA LYS A 70 -15.65 6.18 25.83
C LYS A 70 -16.80 6.46 24.85
N GLY A 71 -16.67 7.51 24.04
CA GLY A 71 -17.68 7.89 23.04
C GLY A 71 -17.41 7.38 21.63
N ALA A 72 -16.27 6.70 21.40
CA ALA A 72 -15.89 6.10 20.13
C ALA A 72 -16.41 4.66 20.02
#